data_AF-A0A8H7U150-F1
#
_entry.id   AF-A0A8H7U150-F1
#
_cell.length_a   1.000
_cell.length_b   1.000
_cell.length_c   1.000
_cell.angle_alpha   90.00
_cell.angle_beta   90.00
_cell.angle_gamma   90.00
#
_symmetry.space_group_name_H-M   'P 1'
#
loop_
_entity.id
_entity.type
_entity.pdbx_description
1 polymer ?
#
loop_
_entity_poly.entity_id
_entity_poly.type
_entity_poly.pdbx_seq_one_letter_code
_entity_poly.pdbx_strand_id
1 'polypeptide(L)'
;MATSQKSVELHVALIRAASGLANMIGISRSYGHTAHEFKRLELQLAKAFTVKEMIDLVITGKRRHQFMFDMSSGSGCAYWCITVIGDLEEAGMLPSGTKREAQEFRDLVAVELNNAQSMPLQMPLGTFYD
;
A
#
# COMPACT_ATOMS: atom_id res chain seq x y z
N MET A 1 17.62 27.46 -0.75
CA MET A 1 18.32 26.25 -1.24
C MET A 1 17.47 25.04 -0.86
N ALA A 2 16.77 24.43 -1.82
CA ALA A 2 15.95 23.24 -1.56
C ALA A 2 16.86 22.00 -1.56
N THR A 3 16.92 21.30 -0.44
CA THR A 3 17.57 19.99 -0.32
C THR A 3 16.90 19.00 -1.25
N SER A 4 17.61 18.55 -2.30
CA SER A 4 17.17 17.46 -3.16
C SER A 4 17.07 16.19 -2.32
N GLN A 5 15.83 15.79 -1.99
CA GLN A 5 15.56 14.60 -1.19
C GLN A 5 15.74 13.37 -2.09
N LYS A 6 16.93 12.78 -2.04
CA LYS A 6 17.25 11.55 -2.77
C LYS A 6 16.68 10.37 -1.99
N SER A 7 15.84 9.57 -2.64
CA SER A 7 15.42 8.28 -2.12
C SER A 7 16.24 7.19 -2.79
N VAL A 8 16.70 6.23 -1.99
CA VAL A 8 17.36 5.01 -2.47
C VAL A 8 16.39 3.86 -2.22
N GLU A 9 15.91 3.26 -3.30
CA GLU A 9 15.07 2.07 -3.26
C GLU A 9 15.93 0.85 -3.54
N LEU A 10 15.84 -0.16 -2.67
CA LEU A 10 16.52 -1.44 -2.84
C LEU A 10 15.50 -2.46 -3.34
N HIS A 11 15.68 -2.90 -4.58
CA HIS A 11 14.87 -3.94 -5.19
C HIS A 11 15.67 -5.24 -5.22
N VAL A 12 15.02 -6.35 -4.85
CA VAL A 12 15.64 -7.68 -4.89
C VAL A 12 15.00 -8.46 -6.02
N ALA A 13 15.79 -8.79 -7.04
CA ALA A 13 15.36 -9.65 -8.14
C ALA A 13 16.01 -11.03 -7.99
N LEU A 14 15.20 -12.06 -7.76
CA LEU A 14 15.70 -13.44 -7.70
C LEU A 14 16.18 -13.88 -9.09
N ILE A 15 17.47 -14.20 -9.20
CA ILE A 15 18.07 -14.72 -10.45
C ILE A 15 17.69 -16.19 -10.61
N ARG A 16 17.62 -16.93 -9.50
CA ARG A 16 17.22 -18.34 -9.48
C ARG A 16 16.59 -18.69 -8.14
N ALA A 17 15.28 -18.98 -8.14
CA ALA A 17 14.53 -19.27 -6.93
C ALA A 17 15.07 -20.50 -6.17
N ALA A 18 15.59 -21.50 -6.87
CA ALA A 18 16.08 -22.75 -6.28
C ALA A 18 17.43 -22.62 -5.55
N SER A 19 18.25 -21.62 -5.87
CA SER A 19 19.61 -21.48 -5.31
C SER A 19 19.78 -20.29 -4.36
N GLY A 20 18.72 -19.50 -4.14
CA GLY A 20 18.77 -18.31 -3.28
C GLY A 20 19.61 -17.16 -3.83
N LEU A 21 20.05 -17.23 -5.10
CA LEU A 21 20.85 -16.18 -5.74
C LEU A 21 19.93 -15.04 -6.19
N ALA A 22 20.21 -13.85 -5.69
CA ALA A 22 19.46 -12.63 -6.00
C ALA A 22 20.40 -11.50 -6.45
N ASN A 23 19.94 -10.71 -7.42
CA ASN A 23 20.52 -9.42 -7.74
C ASN A 23 19.89 -8.36 -6.82
N MET A 24 20.73 -7.55 -6.18
CA MET A 24 20.28 -6.34 -5.52
C MET A 24 20.42 -5.17 -6.49
N ILE A 25 19.29 -4.54 -6.82
CA ILE A 25 19.24 -3.38 -7.71
C ILE A 25 18.99 -2.15 -6.82
N GLY A 26 19.99 -1.29 -6.74
CA GLY A 26 19.86 0.02 -6.09
C GLY A 26 19.35 1.04 -7.10
N ILE A 27 18.15 1.59 -6.88
CA ILE A 27 17.58 2.64 -7.71
C ILE A 27 17.62 3.95 -6.91
N SER A 28 18.41 4.91 -7.38
CA SER A 28 18.41 6.27 -6.84
C SER A 28 17.44 7.12 -7.64
N ARG A 29 16.38 7.62 -6.98
CA ARG A 29 15.41 8.54 -7.59
C ARG A 29 15.53 9.92 -6.94
N SER A 30 15.65 10.95 -7.79
CA SER A 30 15.51 12.34 -7.36
C SER A 30 14.05 12.75 -7.49
N TYR A 31 13.31 12.70 -6.40
CA TYR A 31 11.93 13.19 -6.35
C TYR A 31 11.96 14.73 -6.26
N GLY A 32 12.08 15.40 -7.41
CA GLY A 32 12.08 16.88 -7.48
C GLY A 32 10.66 17.46 -7.48
N HIS A 33 9.77 16.84 -8.26
CA HIS A 33 8.36 17.21 -8.37
C HIS A 33 7.57 15.95 -8.77
N THR A 34 6.43 15.70 -8.12
CA THR A 34 5.43 14.79 -8.65
C THR A 34 4.56 15.59 -9.62
N ALA A 35 4.44 15.13 -10.87
CA ALA A 35 3.61 15.77 -11.89
C ALA A 35 2.10 15.68 -11.56
N HIS A 36 1.75 14.88 -10.55
CA HIS A 36 0.38 14.67 -10.11
C HIS A 36 0.14 15.33 -8.75
N GLU A 37 -1.01 15.96 -8.62
CA GLU A 37 -1.50 16.48 -7.34
C GLU A 37 -1.67 15.33 -6.35
N PHE A 38 -1.18 15.53 -5.12
CA PHE A 38 -1.33 14.54 -4.06
C PHE A 38 -2.79 14.52 -3.59
N LYS A 39 -3.53 13.49 -3.98
CA LYS A 39 -4.88 13.24 -3.46
C LYS A 39 -4.78 12.54 -2.11
N ARG A 40 -5.57 13.02 -1.15
CA ARG A 40 -5.60 12.50 0.23
C ARG A 40 -7.02 12.08 0.59
N LEU A 41 -7.13 10.90 1.21
CA LEU A 41 -8.32 10.47 1.92
C LEU A 41 -8.08 10.69 3.43
N GLU A 42 -9.01 11.37 4.09
CA GLU A 42 -9.00 11.54 5.55
C GLU A 42 -10.06 10.66 6.18
N LEU A 43 -9.64 9.70 7.00
CA LEU A 43 -10.53 8.76 7.65
C LEU A 43 -10.93 9.26 9.03
N GLN A 44 -12.23 9.21 9.32
CA GLN A 44 -12.75 9.50 10.65
C GLN A 44 -12.53 8.29 11.57
N LEU A 45 -12.23 8.56 12.85
CA LEU A 45 -12.10 7.51 13.85
C LEU A 45 -13.46 7.23 14.48
N ALA A 46 -13.82 5.96 14.66
CA ALA A 46 -14.99 5.58 15.45
C ALA A 46 -14.71 5.70 16.95
N LYS A 47 -13.46 5.43 17.35
CA LYS A 47 -12.95 5.60 18.71
C LYS A 47 -11.46 5.92 18.68
N ALA A 48 -10.96 6.60 19.71
CA ALA A 48 -9.54 6.76 19.89
C ALA A 48 -8.88 5.40 20.17
N PHE A 49 -7.72 5.16 19.57
CA PHE A 49 -6.87 4.01 19.84
C PHE A 49 -5.40 4.43 19.78
N THR A 50 -4.57 3.71 20.51
CA THR A 50 -3.12 3.91 20.57
C THR A 50 -2.42 3.19 19.41
N VAL A 51 -1.21 3.64 19.10
CA VAL A 51 -0.33 2.95 18.13
C VAL A 51 -0.08 1.49 18.56
N LYS A 52 -0.01 1.22 19.86
CA LYS A 52 0.18 -0.14 20.38
C LYS A 52 -1.01 -1.03 20.02
N GLU A 53 -2.24 -0.57 20.25
CA GLU A 53 -3.45 -1.34 19.91
C GLU A 53 -3.55 -1.62 18.41
N MET A 54 -3.16 -0.65 17.58
CA MET A 54 -3.07 -0.84 16.14
C MET A 54 -2.02 -1.91 15.76
N ILE A 55 -0.82 -1.87 16.35
CA ILE A 55 0.23 -2.87 16.10
C ILE A 55 -0.22 -4.25 16.57
N ASP A 56 -0.78 -4.34 17.78
CA ASP A 56 -1.29 -5.60 18.33
C ASP A 56 -2.33 -6.23 17.41
N LEU A 57 -3.24 -5.43 16.84
CA LEU A 57 -4.23 -5.90 15.88
C LEU A 57 -3.58 -6.31 14.55
N VAL A 58 -2.86 -5.40 13.90
CA VAL A 58 -2.42 -5.54 12.50
C VAL A 58 -1.25 -6.51 12.37
N ILE A 59 -0.28 -6.42 13.29
CA ILE A 59 0.97 -7.17 13.22
C ILE A 59 0.85 -8.47 14.00
N THR A 60 0.39 -8.42 15.24
CA THR A 60 0.37 -9.62 16.10
C THR A 60 -0.87 -10.47 15.86
N GLY A 61 -2.06 -9.85 15.81
CA GLY A 61 -3.34 -10.57 15.69
C GLY A 61 -3.65 -11.02 14.26
N LYS A 62 -3.50 -10.12 13.28
CA LYS A 62 -3.86 -10.35 11.87
C LYS A 62 -2.65 -10.67 10.97
N ARG A 63 -1.43 -10.65 11.53
CA ARG A 63 -0.16 -11.00 10.84
C ARG A 63 0.07 -10.29 9.50
N ARG A 64 -0.44 -9.07 9.33
CA ARG A 64 -0.37 -8.33 8.04
C ARG A 64 1.05 -7.95 7.61
N HIS A 65 2.02 -8.04 8.52
CA HIS A 65 3.43 -7.93 8.17
C HIS A 65 3.94 -9.10 7.30
N GLN A 66 3.24 -10.24 7.29
CA GLN A 66 3.52 -11.39 6.44
C GLN A 66 2.74 -11.28 5.14
N PHE A 67 2.98 -10.18 4.43
CA PHE A 67 2.38 -9.92 3.13
C PHE A 67 3.44 -10.02 2.05
N MET A 68 3.14 -10.81 1.02
CA MET A 68 3.93 -10.85 -0.20
C MET A 68 3.21 -10.03 -1.27
N PHE A 69 3.93 -9.09 -1.88
CA PHE A 69 3.45 -8.37 -3.05
C PHE A 69 3.14 -9.32 -4.21
N ASP A 70 2.29 -8.88 -5.13
CA ASP A 70 2.10 -9.60 -6.37
C ASP A 70 3.44 -9.72 -7.11
N MET A 71 3.92 -10.95 -7.28
CA MET A 71 5.22 -11.22 -7.86
C MET A 71 5.28 -10.89 -9.35
N SER A 72 4.12 -10.78 -10.03
CA SER A 72 4.07 -10.46 -11.45
C SER A 72 4.21 -8.97 -11.75
N SER A 73 3.59 -8.11 -10.92
CA SER A 73 3.65 -6.64 -11.06
C SER A 73 4.60 -5.95 -10.07
N GLY A 74 5.11 -6.68 -9.07
CA GLY A 74 5.86 -6.09 -7.94
C GLY A 74 5.03 -5.12 -7.11
N SER A 75 3.70 -5.14 -7.25
CA SER A 75 2.77 -4.16 -6.69
C SER A 75 1.78 -4.81 -5.71
N GLY A 76 0.99 -4.02 -5.01
CA GLY A 76 0.02 -4.54 -4.02
C GLY A 76 -0.10 -3.70 -2.75
N CYS A 77 0.64 -2.59 -2.64
CA CYS A 77 0.55 -1.68 -1.50
C CYS A 77 -0.87 -1.16 -1.26
N ALA A 78 -1.62 -0.81 -2.32
CA ALA A 78 -3.01 -0.38 -2.19
C ALA A 78 -3.90 -1.48 -1.60
N TYR A 79 -3.73 -2.73 -2.05
CA TYR A 79 -4.46 -3.88 -1.52
C TYR A 79 -4.15 -4.11 -0.05
N TRP A 80 -2.87 -4.01 0.33
CA TRP A 80 -2.44 -4.10 1.71
C TRP A 80 -3.09 -3.01 2.59
N CYS A 81 -3.01 -1.74 2.17
CA CYS A 81 -3.59 -0.62 2.91
C CYS A 81 -5.10 -0.77 3.08
N ILE A 82 -5.83 -1.10 2.01
CA ILE A 82 -7.29 -1.31 2.05
C ILE A 82 -7.66 -2.49 2.97
N THR A 83 -6.84 -3.55 2.98
CA THR A 83 -7.06 -4.69 3.88
C THR A 83 -6.87 -4.28 5.34
N VAL A 84 -5.80 -3.55 5.67
CA VAL A 84 -5.56 -3.04 7.02
C VAL A 84 -6.66 -2.08 7.47
N ILE A 85 -7.15 -1.21 6.59
CA ILE A 85 -8.32 -0.36 6.85
C ILE A 85 -9.54 -1.22 7.19
N GLY A 86 -9.75 -2.30 6.45
CA GLY A 86 -10.80 -3.28 6.74
C GLY A 86 -10.65 -3.96 8.11
N ASP A 87 -9.44 -4.36 8.50
CA ASP A 87 -9.21 -4.95 9.83
C ASP A 87 -9.49 -3.95 10.96
N LEU A 88 -9.16 -2.66 10.74
CA LEU A 88 -9.46 -1.58 11.70
C LEU A 88 -10.97 -1.30 11.79
N GLU A 89 -11.69 -1.34 10.67
CA GLU A 89 -13.15 -1.26 10.63
C GLU A 89 -13.80 -2.43 11.39
N GLU A 90 -13.37 -3.67 11.12
CA GLU A 90 -13.86 -4.88 11.81
C GLU A 90 -13.62 -4.82 13.34
N ALA A 91 -12.52 -4.21 13.77
CA ALA A 91 -12.20 -4.00 15.19
C ALA A 91 -12.97 -2.81 15.83
N GLY A 92 -13.83 -2.14 15.06
CA GLY A 92 -14.58 -0.95 15.48
C GLY A 92 -13.69 0.25 15.80
N MET A 93 -12.49 0.31 15.22
CA MET A 93 -11.59 1.47 15.33
C MET A 93 -11.94 2.54 14.29
N LEU A 94 -12.42 2.11 13.13
CA LEU A 94 -12.97 2.95 12.08
C LEU A 94 -14.49 2.74 11.94
N PRO A 95 -15.23 3.74 11.43
CA PRO A 95 -16.65 3.59 11.14
C PRO A 95 -16.93 2.49 10.12
N SER A 96 -18.15 1.94 10.17
CA SER A 96 -18.59 1.03 9.10
C SER A 96 -18.67 1.76 7.76
N GLY A 97 -18.21 1.10 6.70
CA GLY A 97 -18.12 1.60 5.34
C GLY A 97 -16.75 2.17 4.96
N THR A 98 -15.81 2.32 5.91
CA THR A 98 -14.51 2.95 5.65
C THR A 98 -13.64 2.15 4.67
N LYS A 99 -13.67 0.82 4.70
CA LYS A 99 -12.98 0.01 3.69
C LYS A 99 -13.50 0.26 2.28
N ARG A 100 -14.83 0.38 2.12
CA ARG A 100 -15.47 0.68 0.84
C ARG A 100 -15.08 2.07 0.35
N GLU A 101 -15.10 3.07 1.22
CA GLU A 101 -14.66 4.44 0.91
C GLU A 101 -13.20 4.47 0.42
N ALA A 102 -12.30 3.71 1.06
CA ALA A 102 -10.91 3.61 0.63
C ALA A 102 -10.75 2.95 -0.76
N GLN A 103 -11.58 1.95 -1.08
CA GLN A 103 -11.61 1.33 -2.41
C GLN A 103 -12.10 2.31 -3.47
N GLU A 104 -13.21 3.00 -3.21
CA GLU A 104 -13.80 4.01 -4.10
C GLU A 104 -12.81 5.17 -4.35
N PHE A 105 -12.13 5.65 -3.31
CA PHE A 105 -11.09 6.67 -3.44
C PHE A 105 -9.95 6.21 -4.35
N ARG A 106 -9.45 4.97 -4.16
CA ARG A 106 -8.39 4.42 -5.01
C ARG A 106 -8.83 4.35 -6.46
N ASP A 107 -10.06 3.91 -6.72
CA ASP A 107 -10.57 3.75 -8.08
C ASP A 107 -10.75 5.11 -8.77
N LEU A 108 -11.24 6.12 -8.06
CA LEU A 108 -11.31 7.50 -8.54
C LEU A 108 -9.93 8.04 -8.92
N VAL A 109 -8.94 7.89 -8.04
CA VAL A 109 -7.55 8.31 -8.30
C VAL A 109 -6.98 7.57 -9.51
N ALA A 110 -7.25 6.26 -9.65
CA ALA A 110 -6.77 5.46 -10.78
C ALA A 110 -7.38 5.89 -12.13
N VAL A 111 -8.67 6.25 -12.16
CA VAL A 111 -9.35 6.73 -13.37
C VAL A 111 -8.78 8.09 -13.81
N GLU A 112 -8.59 9.00 -12.86
CA GLU A 112 -8.06 10.34 -13.14
C GLU A 112 -6.61 10.29 -13.64
N LEU A 113 -5.76 9.45 -13.05
CA LEU A 113 -4.37 9.29 -13.48
C LEU A 113 -4.22 8.62 -14.86
N ASN A 114 -5.18 7.77 -15.25
CA ASN A 114 -5.15 7.04 -16.53
C ASN A 114 -6.05 7.66 -17.62
N ASN A 115 -6.29 8.98 -17.56
CA ASN A 115 -7.03 9.76 -18.57
C ASN A 115 -8.49 9.34 -18.83
N ALA A 116 -9.24 8.94 -17.79
CA ALA A 116 -10.70 8.68 -17.80
C ALA A 116 -11.25 7.62 -18.79
N GLN A 117 -10.50 7.24 -19.83
CA GLN A 117 -10.85 6.26 -20.87
C GLN A 117 -10.30 4.86 -20.53
N SER A 118 -9.39 4.79 -19.57
CA SER A 118 -8.85 3.53 -19.08
C SER A 118 -9.72 3.05 -17.92
N MET A 119 -10.30 1.85 -18.03
CA MET A 119 -10.92 1.20 -16.86
C MET A 119 -9.91 1.17 -15.70
N PRO A 120 -10.34 1.33 -14.43
CA PRO A 120 -9.43 1.21 -13.32
C PRO A 120 -8.72 -0.14 -13.43
N LEU A 121 -7.39 -0.11 -13.56
CA LEU A 121 -6.58 -1.32 -13.61
C LEU A 121 -6.97 -2.17 -12.41
N GLN A 122 -7.25 -3.46 -12.63
CA GLN A 122 -7.51 -4.39 -11.54
C GLN A 122 -6.37 -4.25 -10.53
N MET A 123 -6.74 -4.01 -9.27
CA MET A 123 -5.75 -3.82 -8.22
C MET A 123 -4.91 -5.09 -8.10
N PRO A 124 -3.57 -5.02 -8.24
CA PRO A 124 -2.73 -6.17 -8.02
C PRO A 124 -2.94 -6.70 -6.60
N LEU A 125 -3.33 -7.97 -6.51
CA LEU A 125 -3.56 -8.64 -5.23
C LEU A 125 -2.26 -9.31 -4.82
N GLY A 126 -1.77 -8.97 -3.63
CA GLY A 126 -0.72 -9.76 -2.98
C GLY A 126 -1.34 -10.93 -2.20
N THR A 127 -0.47 -11.68 -1.51
CA THR A 127 -0.88 -12.82 -0.66
C THR A 127 -0.56 -12.53 0.79
N PHE A 128 -1.54 -12.71 1.67
CA PHE A 128 -1.34 -12.71 3.12
C PHE A 128 -1.04 -14.14 3.60
N TYR A 129 -0.07 -14.27 4.49
CA TYR A 129 0.26 -15.53 5.15
C TYR A 129 -0.15 -15.46 6.61
N ASP A 130 -1.05 -16.35 7.01
CA ASP A 130 -1.62 -16.42 8.36
C ASP A 130 -0.88 -17.37 9.31
#